data_AF-A0AA38MB17-F1
#
_entry.id   AF-A0AA38MB17-F1
#
_cell.length_a   1.000
_cell.length_b   1.000
_cell.length_c   1.000
_cell.angle_alpha   90.00
_cell.angle_beta   90.00
_cell.angle_gamma   90.00
#
_symmetry.space_group_name_H-M   'P 1'
#
loop_
_entity.id
_entity.type
_entity.pdbx_description
1 polymer ?
#
loop_
_entity_poly.entity_id
_entity_poly.type
_entity_poly.pdbx_seq_one_letter_code
_entity_poly.pdbx_strand_id
1 'polypeptide(L)'
;MNRAATGRMKTRYDFRDNLVGFQAGDLVWLYNPPRRNGCCPKLSSDWEGPYTVVTRINDVVYRIRREPKRKMKIVHLSRLMKHNSSAVDVSDRDDQN
;
A
#
# COMPACT_ATOMS: atom_id res chain seq x y z
N MET A 1 -1.08 38.24 -18.25
CA MET A 1 -0.28 37.01 -18.08
C MET A 1 -0.15 36.69 -16.60
N ASN A 2 -0.58 35.53 -16.11
CA ASN A 2 -0.20 34.97 -14.80
C ASN A 2 -0.42 33.43 -14.82
N ARG A 3 0.55 32.68 -15.37
CA ARG A 3 0.54 31.20 -15.42
C ARG A 3 1.75 30.66 -14.63
N ALA A 4 1.72 30.71 -13.30
CA ALA A 4 2.84 30.19 -12.50
C ALA A 4 2.44 29.54 -11.16
N ALA A 5 1.17 29.19 -10.96
CA ALA A 5 0.71 28.55 -9.72
C ALA A 5 0.52 27.03 -9.83
N THR A 6 0.30 26.49 -11.04
CA THR A 6 -0.06 25.08 -11.25
C THR A 6 1.13 24.13 -11.41
N GLY A 7 2.32 24.63 -11.75
CA GLY A 7 3.50 23.79 -12.03
C GLY A 7 4.02 23.04 -10.81
N ARG A 8 4.03 23.69 -9.63
CA ARG A 8 4.56 23.12 -8.39
C ARG A 8 3.65 22.05 -7.77
N MET A 9 2.33 22.14 -7.99
CA MET A 9 1.37 21.12 -7.53
C MET A 9 1.51 19.82 -8.33
N LYS A 10 1.80 19.92 -9.62
CA LYS A 10 1.92 18.77 -10.52
C LYS A 10 3.14 17.90 -10.19
N THR A 11 4.30 18.54 -10.02
CA THR A 11 5.55 17.85 -9.66
C THR A 11 5.44 17.11 -8.32
N ARG A 12 4.72 17.64 -7.32
CA ARG A 12 4.53 16.98 -6.03
C ARG A 12 3.65 15.72 -6.10
N TYR A 13 2.72 15.68 -7.07
CA TYR A 13 1.84 14.53 -7.27
C TYR A 13 2.60 13.36 -7.94
N ASP A 14 3.47 13.68 -8.90
CA ASP A 14 4.23 12.69 -9.68
C ASP A 14 5.38 12.04 -8.87
N PHE A 15 5.85 12.67 -7.79
CA PHE A 15 6.96 12.17 -6.96
C PHE A 15 6.65 10.93 -6.10
N ARG A 16 5.40 10.44 -6.11
CA ARG A 16 5.00 9.21 -5.42
C ARG A 16 4.87 8.01 -6.36
N ASP A 17 5.18 8.20 -7.64
CA ASP A 17 5.30 7.07 -8.54
C ASP A 17 6.48 6.23 -8.04
N ASN A 18 6.16 5.06 -7.50
CA ASN A 18 7.16 4.01 -7.35
C ASN A 18 7.58 3.72 -8.79
N LEU A 19 8.59 4.45 -9.30
CA LEU A 19 9.03 4.46 -10.71
C LEU A 19 9.33 3.06 -11.26
N VAL A 20 9.52 2.09 -10.36
CA VAL A 20 9.84 0.68 -10.66
C VAL A 20 8.58 -0.23 -10.65
N GLY A 21 7.43 0.26 -10.21
CA GLY A 21 6.21 -0.52 -10.03
C GLY A 21 6.38 -1.65 -9.00
N PHE A 22 5.30 -2.41 -8.79
CA PHE A 22 5.33 -3.66 -8.01
C PHE A 22 5.15 -4.86 -8.93
N GLN A 23 5.84 -5.96 -8.62
CA GLN A 23 5.67 -7.23 -9.31
C GLN A 23 4.78 -8.18 -8.50
N ALA A 24 4.18 -9.16 -9.18
CA ALA A 24 3.45 -10.22 -8.50
C ALA A 24 4.42 -11.02 -7.61
N GLY A 25 4.06 -11.22 -6.35
CA GLY A 25 4.92 -11.82 -5.32
C GLY A 25 5.54 -10.81 -4.35
N ASP A 26 5.58 -9.52 -4.71
CA ASP A 26 6.12 -8.50 -3.82
C ASP A 26 5.24 -8.33 -2.57
N LEU A 27 5.91 -8.11 -1.42
CA LEU A 27 5.26 -7.72 -0.19
C LEU A 27 5.06 -6.20 -0.16
N VAL A 28 3.83 -5.78 0.12
CA VAL A 28 3.42 -4.38 0.15
C VAL A 28 2.56 -4.12 1.38
N TRP A 29 2.70 -2.93 1.96
CA TRP A 29 1.83 -2.47 3.05
C TRP A 29 0.67 -1.67 2.50
N LEU A 30 -0.53 -1.90 3.03
CA LEU A 30 -1.74 -1.19 2.63
C LEU A 30 -2.03 -0.04 3.58
N TYR A 31 -2.15 1.19 3.05
CA TYR A 31 -2.69 2.31 3.82
C TYR A 31 -4.21 2.18 3.96
N ASN A 32 -4.70 1.82 5.15
CA ASN A 32 -6.10 1.69 5.51
C ASN A 32 -6.39 2.39 6.86
N PRO A 33 -6.59 3.71 6.86
CA PRO A 33 -6.83 4.46 8.09
C PRO A 33 -8.13 3.97 8.75
N PRO A 34 -8.10 3.57 10.03
CA PRO A 34 -9.26 3.03 10.69
C PRO A 34 -10.34 4.10 10.85
N ARG A 35 -11.55 3.82 10.38
CA ARG A 35 -12.71 4.73 10.49
C ARG A 35 -13.37 4.68 11.88
N ARG A 36 -12.66 4.27 12.92
CA ARG A 36 -13.26 4.00 14.24
C ARG A 36 -13.52 5.31 14.98
N ASN A 37 -14.79 5.56 15.28
CA ASN A 37 -15.22 6.70 16.10
C ASN A 37 -14.64 6.57 17.51
N GLY A 38 -14.07 7.65 18.04
CA GLY A 38 -13.51 7.71 19.39
C GLY A 38 -12.02 7.38 19.53
N CYS A 39 -11.34 6.98 18.44
CA CYS A 39 -9.88 6.84 18.43
C CYS A 39 -9.24 8.08 17.81
N CYS A 40 -8.18 8.61 18.42
CA CYS A 40 -7.40 9.72 17.87
C CYS A 40 -6.73 9.27 16.56
N PRO A 41 -7.09 9.84 15.38
CA PRO A 41 -6.51 9.43 14.10
C PRO A 41 -4.98 9.57 14.08
N LYS A 42 -4.46 10.53 14.84
CA LYS A 42 -3.04 10.86 14.90
C LYS A 42 -2.17 9.84 15.65
N LEU A 43 -2.80 8.97 16.44
CA LEU A 43 -2.14 7.90 17.19
C LEU A 43 -2.48 6.52 16.64
N SER A 44 -3.19 6.44 15.50
CA SER A 44 -3.58 5.16 14.91
C SER A 44 -2.57 4.69 13.88
N SER A 45 -2.29 3.39 13.87
CA SER A 45 -1.51 2.77 12.80
C SER A 45 -2.37 2.63 11.56
N ASP A 46 -2.18 3.54 10.61
CA ASP A 46 -2.93 3.55 9.34
C ASP A 46 -2.42 2.51 8.32
N TRP A 47 -1.27 1.87 8.57
CA TRP A 47 -0.68 0.87 7.69
C TRP A 47 -1.07 -0.54 8.15
N GLU A 48 -1.75 -1.26 7.27
CA GLU A 48 -2.26 -2.60 7.50
C GLU A 48 -1.39 -3.62 6.77
N GLY A 49 -0.67 -4.44 7.55
CA GLY A 49 -0.10 -5.75 7.22
C GLY A 49 0.81 -5.89 5.99
N PRO A 50 1.60 -6.98 5.92
CA PRO A 50 2.20 -7.38 4.66
C PRO A 50 1.14 -8.05 3.79
N TYR A 51 0.88 -7.46 2.63
CA TYR A 51 0.07 -8.04 1.57
C TYR A 51 0.99 -8.51 0.45
N THR A 52 0.66 -9.63 -0.19
CA THR A 52 1.33 -10.06 -1.42
C THR A 52 0.60 -9.49 -2.62
N VAL A 53 1.33 -8.88 -3.56
CA VAL A 53 0.79 -8.49 -4.86
C VAL A 53 0.50 -9.75 -5.65
N VAL A 54 -0.75 -9.94 -6.07
CA VAL A 54 -1.17 -11.10 -6.87
C VAL A 54 -1.04 -10.79 -8.35
N THR A 55 -1.51 -9.61 -8.76
CA THR A 55 -1.54 -9.21 -10.16
C THR A 55 -1.49 -7.70 -10.27
N ARG A 56 -0.71 -7.21 -11.23
CA ARG A 56 -0.75 -5.82 -11.67
C ARG A 56 -1.87 -5.69 -12.70
N ILE A 57 -2.91 -4.91 -12.39
CA ILE A 57 -3.98 -4.64 -13.37
C ILE A 57 -3.50 -3.54 -14.30
N ASN A 58 -3.03 -2.43 -13.72
CA ASN A 58 -2.51 -1.25 -14.43
C ASN A 58 -1.23 -0.77 -13.74
N ASP A 59 -0.60 0.26 -14.28
CA ASP A 59 0.58 0.87 -13.66
C ASP A 59 0.31 1.43 -12.26
N VAL A 60 -0.92 1.90 -12.05
CA VAL A 60 -1.36 2.53 -10.80
C VAL A 60 -2.35 1.70 -9.98
N VAL A 61 -2.82 0.55 -10.48
CA VAL A 61 -3.81 -0.30 -9.81
C VAL A 61 -3.32 -1.74 -9.68
N TYR A 62 -3.31 -2.24 -8.46
CA TYR A 62 -2.80 -3.57 -8.11
C TYR A 62 -3.85 -4.39 -7.38
N ARG A 63 -3.81 -5.70 -7.60
CA ARG A 63 -4.50 -6.70 -6.79
C ARG A 63 -3.56 -7.21 -5.72
N ILE A 64 -3.98 -7.08 -4.47
CA ILE A 64 -3.22 -7.53 -3.31
C ILE A 64 -4.02 -8.56 -2.52
N ARG A 65 -3.33 -9.48 -1.86
CA ARG A 65 -3.92 -10.52 -1.03
C ARG A 65 -3.04 -10.76 0.19
N ARG A 66 -3.66 -10.85 1.37
CA ARG A 66 -2.96 -11.14 2.62
C ARG A 66 -2.78 -12.64 2.85
N GLU A 67 -3.85 -13.40 2.65
CA GLU A 67 -3.87 -14.86 2.84
C GLU A 67 -4.50 -15.51 1.60
N PRO A 68 -4.10 -16.74 1.22
CA PRO A 68 -4.62 -17.41 0.03
C PRO A 68 -6.15 -17.60 0.06
N LYS A 69 -6.73 -17.77 1.25
CA LYS A 69 -8.18 -17.95 1.48
C LYS A 69 -8.96 -16.64 1.60
N ARG A 70 -8.30 -15.49 1.78
CA ARG A 70 -8.96 -14.19 1.92
C ARG A 70 -9.28 -13.59 0.56
N LYS A 71 -10.33 -12.74 0.54
CA LYS A 71 -10.69 -11.94 -0.65
C LYS A 71 -9.53 -11.04 -1.06
N MET A 72 -9.27 -11.00 -2.37
CA MET A 72 -8.31 -10.07 -2.97
C MET A 72 -8.88 -8.64 -2.88
N LYS A 73 -8.00 -7.67 -2.62
CA LYS A 73 -8.32 -6.24 -2.63
C LYS A 73 -7.69 -5.58 -3.84
N ILE A 74 -8.44 -4.70 -4.50
CA ILE A 74 -7.92 -3.86 -5.60
C ILE A 74 -7.58 -2.50 -5.00
N VAL A 75 -6.33 -2.06 -5.16
CA VAL A 75 -5.79 -0.88 -4.47
C VAL A 75 -4.96 -0.03 -5.44
N HIS A 76 -5.03 1.29 -5.26
CA HIS A 76 -4.20 2.26 -5.98
C HIS A 76 -2.77 2.32 -5.42
N LEU A 77 -1.77 2.52 -6.29
CA LEU A 77 -0.34 2.61 -5.96
C LEU A 77 -0.07 3.58 -4.80
N SER A 78 -0.74 4.74 -4.78
CA SER A 78 -0.58 5.74 -3.70
C SER A 78 -0.95 5.24 -2.30
N ARG A 79 -1.65 4.11 -2.18
CA ARG A 79 -2.00 3.47 -0.90
C ARG A 79 -1.12 2.27 -0.59
N LEU A 80 -0.12 1.98 -1.42
CA LEU A 80 0.80 0.88 -1.27
C LEU A 80 2.19 1.42 -0.92
N MET A 81 2.86 0.76 0.02
CA MET A 81 4.25 1.01 0.34
C MET A 81 5.06 -0.28 0.12
N LYS A 82 6.20 -0.16 -0.55
CA LYS A 82 7.10 -1.30 -0.77
C LYS A 82 7.59 -1.82 0.57
N HIS A 83 7.40 -3.10 0.83
CA HIS A 83 8.11 -3.73 1.92
C HIS A 83 9.53 -4.08 1.44
N ASN A 84 10.53 -3.43 2.01
CA ASN A 84 11.92 -3.79 1.74
C ASN A 84 12.25 -5.05 2.52
N SER A 85 11.82 -6.21 2.01
CA SER A 85 12.29 -7.50 2.50
C SER A 85 13.71 -7.74 1.97
N SER A 86 14.71 -7.11 2.58
CA SER A 86 16.05 -7.71 2.59
C SER A 86 15.98 -8.92 3.50
N ALA A 87 15.87 -10.10 2.89
CA ALA A 87 16.06 -11.45 3.45
C ALA A 87 16.17 -11.55 4.99
N VAL A 88 15.10 -11.99 5.66
CA VAL A 88 15.15 -12.94 6.79
C VAL A 88 13.76 -13.49 7.08
N ASP A 89 13.77 -14.77 7.42
CA ASP A 89 12.71 -15.72 7.70
C ASP A 89 12.01 -15.50 9.07
N VAL A 90 10.85 -16.14 9.23
CA VAL A 90 10.10 -16.49 10.48
C VAL A 90 9.31 -15.42 11.25
N SER A 91 7.99 -15.66 11.35
CA SER A 91 7.17 -15.78 12.58
C SER A 91 5.72 -16.01 12.11
N ASP A 92 5.22 -17.24 11.99
CA ASP A 92 4.81 -18.11 13.10
C ASP A 92 4.06 -17.34 14.20
N ARG A 93 2.74 -17.52 14.25
CA ARG A 93 1.89 -17.47 15.45
C ARG A 93 0.53 -18.08 15.12
N ASP A 94 0.36 -19.26 15.67
CA ASP A 94 -0.81 -20.10 15.81
C ASP A 94 -2.06 -19.45 16.43
N ASP A 95 -3.10 -20.28 16.44
CA ASP A 95 -4.26 -20.29 17.33
C ASP A 95 -5.42 -19.30 17.07
N GLN A 96 -6.54 -19.86 16.61
CA GLN A 96 -7.75 -19.86 17.44
C GLN A 96 -8.59 -21.12 17.11
N ASN A 97 -8.46 -22.10 18.01
CA ASN A 97 -9.45 -23.09 18.43
C ASN A 97 -10.91 -22.76 18.06
#